data_AF-A0AAF0QT92-F1
#
_entry.id   AF-A0AAF0QT92-F1
#
_cell.length_a   1.000
_cell.length_b   1.000
_cell.length_c   1.000
_cell.angle_alpha   90.00
_cell.angle_beta   90.00
_cell.angle_gamma   90.00
#
_symmetry.space_group_name_H-M   'P 1'
#
loop_
_entity.id
_entity.type
_entity.pdbx_description
1 polymer ?
#
loop_
_entity_poly.entity_id
_entity_poly.type
_entity_poly.pdbx_seq_one_letter_code
_entity_poly.pdbx_strand_id
1 'polypeptide(L)' 'MNLKAAISIELEIDEIRCLGKELEKEAKFLKNGDAGMVKLIPTKPMVVETFAEYPTLGRFTVKDMRQTFKQDT' A
#
# COMPACT_ATOMS: atom_id res chain seq x y z
N MET A 1 1.04 -20.01 -18.59
CA MET A 1 -0.02 -18.98 -18.63
C MET A 1 0.41 -17.80 -17.79
N ASN A 2 0.87 -16.72 -18.42
CA ASN A 2 1.35 -15.53 -17.72
C ASN A 2 0.14 -14.67 -17.29
N LEU A 3 -0.43 -14.98 -16.13
CA LEU A 3 -1.41 -14.14 -15.47
C LEU A 3 -0.70 -12.98 -14.76
N LYS A 4 -0.14 -12.04 -15.52
CA LYS A 4 0.12 -10.71 -14.98
C LYS A 4 -1.23 -9.98 -14.98
N ALA A 5 -2.07 -10.29 -14.01
CA ALA A 5 -3.28 -9.52 -13.78
C ALA A 5 -2.84 -8.12 -13.33
N ALA A 6 -3.02 -7.13 -14.21
CA ALA A 6 -2.98 -5.73 -13.79
C ALA A 6 -4.20 -5.50 -12.88
N ILE A 7 -3.94 -5.40 -11.59
CA ILE A 7 -4.91 -5.05 -10.56
C ILE A 7 -4.79 -3.54 -10.41
N SER A 8 -5.84 -2.82 -10.77
CA SER A 8 -5.95 -1.39 -10.51
C SER A 8 -6.44 -1.23 -9.08
N ILE A 9 -5.65 -0.58 -8.24
CA ILE A 9 -5.99 -0.30 -6.85
C ILE A 9 -5.95 1.22 -6.70
N GLU A 10 -7.00 1.79 -6.13
CA GLU A 10 -6.99 3.20 -5.74
C GLU A 10 -6.37 3.33 -4.35
N LEU A 11 -5.44 4.26 -4.23
CA LEU A 11 -4.68 4.55 -3.01
C LEU A 11 -5.19 5.86 -2.43
N GLU A 12 -5.73 5.81 -1.21
CA GLU A 12 -6.07 7.00 -0.44
C GLU A 12 -5.13 7.07 0.78
N ILE A 13 -4.43 8.19 0.94
CA ILE A 13 -3.48 8.40 2.05
C ILE A 13 -4.27 8.96 3.23
N ASP A 14 -4.18 8.29 4.38
CA ASP A 14 -4.90 8.68 5.60
C ASP A 14 -3.95 9.44 6.55
N GLU A 15 -2.83 8.80 6.91
CA GLU A 15 -1.85 9.37 7.85
C GLU A 15 -0.41 9.09 7.41
N ILE A 16 0.47 10.09 7.49
CA ILE A 16 1.91 9.93 7.24
C ILE A 16 2.67 9.87 8.56
N ARG A 17 3.50 8.83 8.71
CA ARG A 17 4.41 8.64 9.83
C ARG A 17 5.84 9.00 9.39
N CYS A 18 6.24 10.23 9.65
CA CYS A 18 7.64 10.64 9.53
C CYS A 18 8.46 10.09 10.71
N LEU A 19 9.66 9.58 10.44
CA LEU A 19 10.62 9.16 11.47
C LEU A 19 11.14 10.42 12.20
N GLY A 20 10.37 10.97 13.14
CA GLY A 20 10.77 12.06 14.04
C GLY A 20 10.06 13.42 13.87
N LYS A 21 8.98 13.54 13.07
CA LYS A 21 8.15 14.77 13.02
C LYS A 21 6.65 14.46 12.87
N GLU A 22 5.84 15.43 13.26
CA GLU A 22 4.39 15.38 13.47
C GLU A 22 3.60 14.67 12.35
N LEU A 23 2.57 13.95 12.79
CA LEU A 23 1.59 13.25 11.95
C LEU A 23 0.67 14.30 11.32
N GLU A 24 0.76 14.51 10.01
CA GLU A 24 -0.27 15.22 9.27
C GLU A 24 -1.40 14.22 8.96
N LYS A 25 -2.57 14.45 9.56
CA LYS A 25 -3.82 13.76 9.24
C LYS A 25 -4.33 14.38 7.93
N GLU A 26 -4.53 13.57 6.89
CA GLU A 26 -4.89 13.99 5.52
C GLU A 26 -3.74 14.61 4.69
N ALA A 27 -2.59 13.94 4.65
CA ALA A 27 -1.50 14.36 3.77
C ALA A 27 -1.79 14.04 2.30
N LYS A 28 -1.63 15.04 1.42
CA LYS A 28 -1.94 14.90 -0.02
C LYS A 28 -0.93 14.07 -0.81
N PHE A 29 0.30 13.91 -0.32
CA PHE A 29 1.38 13.25 -1.06
C PHE A 29 2.38 12.57 -0.11
N LEU A 30 2.77 11.33 -0.44
CA LEU A 30 3.90 10.63 0.19
C LEU A 30 5.19 10.89 -0.59
N LYS A 31 6.33 11.10 0.09
CA LYS A 31 7.65 11.13 -0.55
C LYS A 31 8.36 9.79 -0.40
N ASN A 32 9.37 9.55 -1.25
CA ASN A 32 10.22 8.37 -1.13
C ASN A 32 10.95 8.38 0.22
N GLY A 33 10.75 7.31 1.00
CA GLY A 33 11.34 7.15 2.33
C GLY A 33 10.39 7.46 3.49
N ASP A 34 9.20 7.99 3.19
CA ASP A 34 8.15 8.16 4.19
C ASP A 34 7.34 6.87 4.34
N ALA A 35 6.95 6.56 5.57
CA ALA A 35 5.99 5.50 5.86
C ALA A 35 4.63 6.14 6.19
N GLY A 36 3.54 5.48 5.85
CA GLY A 36 2.20 5.98 6.14
C GLY A 36 1.16 4.89 6.10
N MET A 37 0.01 5.14 6.74
CA MET A 37 -1.18 4.31 6.58
C MET A 37 -1.93 4.78 5.34
N VAL A 38 -2.21 3.82 4.46
CA VAL A 38 -2.94 4.01 3.21
C VAL A 38 -4.11 3.05 3.18
N LYS A 39 -5.25 3.55 2.73
CA LYS A 39 -6.43 2.75 2.44
C LYS A 39 -6.37 2.31 0.98
N LEU A 40 -6.46 1.01 0.77
CA LEU A 40 -6.42 0.38 -0.55
C LEU A 40 -7.84 -0.02 -0.94
N ILE A 41 -8.34 0.53 -2.05
CA ILE A 41 -9.67 0.19 -2.58
C ILE A 41 -9.48 -0.64 -3.86
N PRO A 42 -9.78 -1.95 -3.82
CA PRO A 42 -9.62 -2.81 -4.99
C PRO A 42 -10.77 -2.57 -5.99
N THR A 43 -10.44 -2.34 -7.25
CA THR A 43 -11.46 -2.21 -8.33
C THR A 43 -11.99 -3.56 -8.82
N LYS A 44 -11.26 -4.65 -8.52
CA LYS A 44 -11.61 -6.03 -8.89
C LYS A 44 -11.67 -6.88 -7.62
N PRO A 45 -12.56 -7.90 -7.57
CA PRO A 45 -12.64 -8.80 -6.42
C PRO A 45 -11.32 -9.55 -6.26
N MET A 46 -10.72 -9.45 -5.08
CA MET A 46 -9.46 -10.10 -4.72
C MET A 46 -9.50 -10.56 -3.26
N VAL A 47 -8.74 -11.59 -2.94
CA VAL A 47 -8.60 -12.11 -1.57
C VAL A 47 -7.33 -11.53 -0.97
N VAL A 48 -7.48 -10.84 0.16
CA VAL A 48 -6.37 -10.28 0.95
C VAL A 48 -6.65 -10.65 2.40
N GLU A 49 -5.64 -11.16 3.10
CA GLU A 49 -5.72 -11.60 4.49
C GLU A 49 -4.86 -10.71 5.39
N THR A 50 -5.11 -10.77 6.70
CA THR A 50 -4.28 -10.05 7.66
C THR A 50 -2.88 -10.67 7.76
N PHE A 51 -1.85 -9.85 7.95
CA PHE A 51 -0.48 -10.34 8.12
C PHE A 51 -0.32 -11.24 9.35
N ALA A 52 -1.11 -10.99 10.41
CA ALA A 52 -1.07 -11.77 11.64
C ALA A 52 -1.58 -13.21 11.44
N GLU A 53 -2.58 -13.42 10.60
CA GLU A 53 -3.19 -14.74 10.36
C GLU A 53 -2.45 -15.51 9.26
N TYR A 54 -2.12 -14.85 8.15
CA TYR A 54 -1.43 -15.47 7.02
C TYR A 54 -0.31 -14.56 6.47
N PRO A 55 0.93 -14.69 6.99
CA PRO A 55 2.03 -13.80 6.63
C PRO A 55 2.40 -13.81 5.13
N THR A 56 2.14 -14.93 4.44
CA THR A 56 2.44 -15.09 3.01
C THR A 56 1.42 -14.39 2.11
N LEU A 57 0.16 -14.29 2.53
CA LEU A 57 -0.90 -13.60 1.78
C LEU A 57 -1.05 -12.13 2.20
N GLY A 58 -0.64 -11.77 3.41
CA GLY A 58 -0.68 -10.40 3.92
C GLY A 58 0.45 -9.51 3.38
N ARG A 59 1.46 -10.05 2.67
CA ARG A 59 2.53 -9.26 2.04
C ARG A 59 2.23 -9.03 0.56
N PHE A 60 2.01 -7.77 0.19
CA PHE A 60 1.82 -7.40 -1.20
C PHE A 60 2.78 -6.27 -1.61
N THR A 61 2.91 -6.10 -2.92
CA THR A 61 3.74 -5.06 -3.52
C THR A 61 2.91 -4.39 -4.60
N VAL A 62 2.67 -3.09 -4.44
CA VAL A 62 1.93 -2.31 -5.43
C VAL A 62 2.92 -1.78 -6.45
N LYS A 63 2.67 -2.00 -7.73
CA LYS A 63 3.53 -1.51 -8.82
C LYS A 63 2.74 -0.57 -9.71
N ASP A 64 3.15 0.68 -9.75
CA ASP A 64 2.87 1.56 -10.88
C ASP A 64 3.93 1.33 -11.98
N MET A 65 3.68 1.79 -13.21
CA MET A 65 4.47 1.47 -14.41
C MET A 65 5.99 1.64 -14.24
N ARG A 66 6.45 2.50 -13.30
CA ARG A 66 7.87 2.69 -12.98
C ARG A 66 8.18 2.76 -11.49
N GLN A 67 7.20 2.62 -10.61
CA GLN A 67 7.38 2.75 -9.16
C GLN A 67 6.84 1.53 -8.45
N THR A 68 7.57 1.04 -7.45
CA THR A 68 7.19 -0.13 -6.66
C THR A 68 7.08 0.29 -5.21
N PHE A 69 5.87 0.22 -4.68
CA PHE A 69 5.57 0.43 -3.26
C PHE A 69 5.56 -0.91 -2.55
N LYS A 70 6.23 -0.97 -1.40
CA LYS A 70 6.27 -2.15 -0.53
C LYS A 70 5.58 -1.81 0.78
N GLN A 71 4.87 -2.79 1.32
CA GLN A 71 4.43 -2.73 2.70
C GLN A 71 5.62 -3.02 3.61
N ASP A 72 5.99 -2.06 4.44
CA ASP A 72 6.95 -2.27 5.53
C ASP A 72 6.22 -2.87 6.73
N THR A 73 6.85 -3.85 7.38
CA THR A 73 6.27 -4.65 8.48
C THR A 73 6.19 -3.84 9.77
#